data_AF-A0A7K3WQP6-F1
#
_entry.id   AF-A0A7K3WQP6-F1
#
_cell.length_a   1.000
_cell.length_b   1.000
_cell.length_c   1.000
_cell.angle_alpha   90.00
_cell.angle_beta   90.00
_cell.angle_gamma   90.00
#
_symmetry.space_group_name_H-M   'P 1'
#
loop_
_entity.id
_entity.type
_entity.pdbx_description
1 polymer ?
#
loop_
_entity_poly.entity_id
_entity_poly.type
_entity_poly.pdbx_seq_one_letter_code
_entity_poly.pdbx_strand_id
1 'polypeptide(L)'
;MPPTFLILLGLIIYIGLASVTLVVFAPMLLIDSKKLLAKKVILTVLISFPCLLVMGLLCVIIFLIPALVFFWLANGGYIPKTPIIILGIIGALVFVSSVATTSLYLWFFMSKIIFKRLDNKPVSEFLDNDKVFKFLREYFIKLKLYNPGY
;
A
#
# COMPACT_ATOMS: atom_id res chain seq x y z
N MET A 1 -17.70 15.00 12.91
CA MET A 1 -17.11 15.31 11.60
C MET A 1 -17.36 14.13 10.67
N PRO A 2 -17.83 14.32 9.43
CA PRO A 2 -18.09 13.20 8.54
C PRO A 2 -16.77 12.48 8.21
N PRO A 3 -16.78 11.14 8.13
CA PRO A 3 -15.59 10.32 7.85
C PRO A 3 -14.90 10.65 6.51
N THR A 4 -15.58 11.39 5.63
CA THR A 4 -15.05 11.89 4.35
C THR A 4 -13.97 12.96 4.50
N PHE A 5 -13.93 13.71 5.61
CA PHE A 5 -13.00 14.82 5.79
C PHE A 5 -11.54 14.36 5.86
N LEU A 6 -11.25 13.25 6.54
CA LEU A 6 -9.90 12.71 6.67
C LEU A 6 -9.37 12.16 5.33
N ILE A 7 -10.23 11.54 4.53
CA ILE A 7 -9.89 11.03 3.20
C ILE A 7 -9.56 12.20 2.26
N LEU A 8 -10.36 13.27 2.31
CA LEU A 8 -10.13 14.48 1.54
C LEU A 8 -8.83 15.17 1.94
N LEU A 9 -8.54 15.27 3.23
CA LEU A 9 -7.29 15.85 3.74
C LEU A 9 -6.07 15.04 3.28
N GLY A 10 -6.14 13.71 3.36
CA GLY A 10 -5.08 12.83 2.85
C GLY A 10 -4.84 12.98 1.34
N LEU A 11 -5.93 13.13 0.57
CA LEU A 11 -5.85 13.39 -0.88
C LEU A 11 -5.17 14.73 -1.19
N ILE A 12 -5.52 15.79 -0.44
CA ILE A 12 -4.91 17.13 -0.61
C ILE A 12 -3.41 17.07 -0.32
N ILE A 13 -3.01 16.44 0.78
CA ILE A 13 -1.59 16.28 1.15
C ILE A 13 -0.85 15.48 0.07
N TYR A 14 -1.45 14.40 -0.43
CA TYR A 14 -0.85 13.60 -1.49
C TYR A 14 -0.67 14.38 -2.79
N ILE A 15 -1.69 15.13 -3.24
CA ILE A 15 -1.61 15.96 -4.45
C ILE A 15 -0.53 17.05 -4.27
N GLY A 16 -0.43 17.64 -3.08
CA GLY A 16 0.64 18.58 -2.72
C GLY A 16 2.03 17.96 -2.85
N LEU A 17 2.25 16.78 -2.27
CA LEU A 17 3.54 16.07 -2.39
C LEU A 17 3.82 15.63 -3.84
N ALA A 18 2.83 15.12 -4.56
CA ALA A 18 2.98 14.68 -5.94
C ALA A 18 3.32 15.86 -6.88
N SER A 19 2.66 17.00 -6.69
CA SER A 19 2.93 18.22 -7.47
C SER A 19 4.33 18.78 -7.20
N VAL A 20 4.77 18.85 -5.94
CA VAL A 20 6.14 19.24 -5.59
C VAL A 20 7.16 18.30 -6.25
N THR A 21 6.90 16.99 -6.22
CA THR A 21 7.81 16.01 -6.81
C THR A 21 7.84 16.13 -8.34
N LEU A 22 6.71 16.39 -8.98
CA LEU A 22 6.66 16.68 -10.42
C LEU A 22 7.44 17.95 -10.76
N VAL A 23 7.28 19.04 -10.01
CA VAL A 23 7.99 20.31 -10.27
C VAL A 23 9.51 20.14 -10.13
N VAL A 24 9.97 19.35 -9.17
CA VAL A 24 11.41 19.13 -8.93
C VAL A 24 12.03 18.16 -9.95
N PHE A 25 11.32 17.08 -10.31
CA PHE A 25 11.87 16.01 -11.15
C PHE A 25 11.49 16.10 -12.64
N ALA A 26 10.45 16.84 -13.03
CA ALA A 26 10.11 17.06 -14.43
C ALA A 26 11.22 17.77 -15.23
N PRO A 27 11.93 18.79 -14.70
CA PRO A 27 13.07 19.38 -15.40
C PRO A 27 14.20 18.37 -15.63
N MET A 28 14.37 17.40 -14.73
CA MET A 28 15.37 16.34 -14.88
C MET A 28 15.02 15.33 -15.98
N LEU A 29 13.79 15.32 -16.52
CA LEU A 29 13.44 14.51 -17.69
C LEU A 29 14.06 15.05 -18.99
N LEU A 30 14.39 16.35 -19.03
CA LEU A 30 15.02 17.01 -20.18
C LEU A 30 16.54 16.80 -20.22
N ILE A 31 17.13 16.29 -19.14
CA ILE A 31 18.57 16.05 -19.03
C ILE A 31 18.82 14.55 -19.28
N ASP A 32 19.41 14.19 -20.42
CA ASP A 32 19.57 12.78 -20.81
C ASP A 32 20.33 11.93 -19.78
N SER A 33 21.31 12.49 -19.08
CA SER A 33 22.06 11.78 -18.03
C SER A 33 21.23 11.46 -16.77
N LYS A 34 20.14 12.20 -16.52
CA LYS A 34 19.27 12.03 -15.33
C LYS A 34 17.85 11.55 -15.66
N LYS A 35 17.53 11.44 -16.94
CA LYS A 35 16.21 11.06 -17.46
C LYS A 35 15.69 9.75 -16.89
N LEU A 36 16.56 8.75 -16.74
CA LEU A 36 16.17 7.43 -16.22
C LEU A 36 15.86 7.48 -14.71
N LEU A 37 16.60 8.28 -13.95
CA LEU A 37 16.35 8.51 -12.53
C LEU A 37 15.07 9.32 -12.30
N ALA A 38 14.84 10.36 -13.12
CA ALA A 38 13.60 11.14 -13.08
C ALA A 38 12.37 10.27 -13.42
N LYS A 39 12.44 9.41 -14.44
CA LYS A 39 11.38 8.44 -14.75
C LYS A 39 11.08 7.51 -13.58
N LYS A 40 12.12 6.98 -12.93
CA LYS A 40 11.97 6.12 -11.75
C LYS A 40 11.19 6.81 -10.63
N VAL A 41 11.59 8.03 -10.26
CA VAL A 41 10.97 8.80 -9.17
C VAL A 41 9.52 9.20 -9.50
N ILE A 42 9.26 9.69 -10.71
CA ILE A 42 7.89 10.11 -11.09
C ILE A 42 6.94 8.91 -11.12
N LEU A 43 7.40 7.78 -11.67
CA LEU A 43 6.57 6.58 -11.77
C LEU A 43 6.30 5.94 -10.40
N THR A 44 7.28 5.93 -9.49
CA THR A 44 7.05 5.45 -8.12
C THR A 44 6.09 6.34 -7.36
N VAL A 45 6.22 7.67 -7.47
CA VAL A 45 5.27 8.62 -6.86
C VAL A 45 3.86 8.35 -7.35
N LEU A 46 3.67 8.21 -8.67
CA LEU A 46 2.37 7.93 -9.27
C LEU A 46 1.72 6.63 -8.76
N ILE A 47 2.53 5.60 -8.49
CA ILE A 47 2.05 4.27 -8.05
C ILE A 47 1.84 4.18 -6.54
N SER A 48 2.39 5.11 -5.75
CA SER A 48 2.21 5.16 -4.29
C SER A 48 0.75 5.29 -3.87
N PHE A 49 -0.01 6.17 -4.51
CA PHE A 49 -1.40 6.43 -4.10
C PHE A 49 -2.38 5.32 -4.46
N PRO A 50 -2.33 4.73 -5.68
CA PRO A 50 -3.06 3.51 -5.97
C PRO A 50 -2.73 2.38 -4.96
N CYS A 51 -1.45 2.19 -4.61
CA CYS A 51 -1.08 1.20 -3.58
C CYS A 51 -1.75 1.48 -2.23
N LEU A 52 -1.72 2.73 -1.79
CA LEU A 52 -2.29 3.13 -0.50
C LEU A 52 -3.83 3.01 -0.49
N LEU A 53 -4.49 3.33 -1.59
CA LEU A 53 -5.94 3.14 -1.75
C LEU A 53 -6.33 1.65 -1.73
N VAL A 54 -5.62 0.81 -2.51
CA VAL A 54 -5.91 -0.62 -2.59
C VAL A 54 -5.71 -1.29 -1.23
N MET A 55 -4.61 -1.00 -0.54
CA MET A 55 -4.34 -1.57 0.78
C MET A 55 -5.28 -1.02 1.85
N GLY A 56 -5.62 0.28 1.78
CA GLY A 56 -6.63 0.87 2.63
C GLY A 56 -7.98 0.14 2.49
N LEU A 57 -8.46 -0.05 1.26
CA LEU A 57 -9.71 -0.78 0.99
C LEU A 57 -9.67 -2.24 1.47
N LEU A 58 -8.59 -2.97 1.16
CA LEU A 58 -8.43 -4.36 1.60
C LEU A 58 -8.41 -4.48 3.12
N CYS A 59 -7.66 -3.61 3.80
CA CYS A 59 -7.65 -3.58 5.26
C CYS A 59 -9.02 -3.20 5.82
N VAL A 60 -9.72 -2.20 5.26
CA VAL A 60 -11.09 -1.88 5.70
C VAL A 60 -11.96 -3.12 5.63
N ILE A 61 -11.97 -3.86 4.51
CA ILE A 61 -12.76 -5.08 4.35
C ILE A 61 -12.36 -6.15 5.37
N ILE A 62 -11.07 -6.41 5.52
CA ILE A 62 -10.53 -7.44 6.43
C ILE A 62 -10.82 -7.09 7.89
N PHE A 63 -10.74 -5.81 8.28
CA PHE A 63 -10.97 -5.37 9.66
C PHE A 63 -12.43 -5.05 9.98
N LEU A 64 -13.29 -4.85 8.98
CA LEU A 64 -14.74 -4.67 9.18
C LEU A 64 -15.35 -5.90 9.85
N ILE A 65 -14.93 -7.10 9.43
CA ILE A 65 -15.45 -8.37 9.95
C ILE A 65 -15.09 -8.55 11.44
N PRO A 66 -13.81 -8.47 11.86
CA PRO A 66 -13.45 -8.43 13.28
C PRO A 66 -14.16 -7.33 14.06
N ALA A 67 -14.28 -6.12 13.51
CA ALA A 67 -14.93 -5.00 14.21
C ALA A 67 -16.41 -5.29 14.49
N LEU A 68 -17.14 -5.89 13.54
CA LEU A 68 -18.53 -6.35 13.72
C LEU A 68 -18.63 -7.44 14.79
N VAL A 69 -17.70 -8.40 14.80
CA VAL A 69 -17.65 -9.47 15.81
C VAL A 69 -17.38 -8.90 17.21
N PHE A 70 -16.41 -7.99 17.34
CA PHE A 70 -16.11 -7.31 18.61
C PHE A 70 -17.28 -6.47 19.11
N PHE A 71 -17.99 -5.78 18.22
CA PHE A 71 -19.19 -5.02 18.55
C PHE A 71 -20.31 -5.92 19.07
N TRP A 72 -20.54 -7.07 18.42
CA TRP A 72 -21.52 -8.05 18.88
C TRP A 72 -21.16 -8.64 20.25
N LEU A 73 -19.89 -8.99 20.47
CA LEU A 73 -19.39 -9.49 21.76
C LEU A 73 -19.50 -8.45 22.88
N ALA A 74 -19.24 -7.18 22.59
CA ALA A 74 -19.35 -6.08 23.54
C ALA A 74 -20.82 -5.82 23.95
N ASN A 75 -21.74 -5.81 22.97
CA ASN A 75 -23.18 -5.63 23.25
C ASN A 75 -23.81 -6.85 23.92
N GLY A 76 -23.27 -8.05 23.68
CA GLY A 76 -23.71 -9.29 24.34
C GLY A 76 -23.28 -9.42 25.80
N GLY A 77 -22.54 -8.45 26.36
CA GLY A 77 -22.10 -8.47 27.76
C GLY A 77 -20.94 -9.44 28.05
N TYR A 78 -20.32 -10.03 27.02
CA TYR A 78 -19.21 -10.98 27.16
C TYR A 78 -17.87 -10.30 27.46
N ILE A 79 -17.74 -9.02 27.14
CA ILE A 79 -16.54 -8.23 27.43
C ILE A 79 -16.85 -7.38 28.68
N PRO A 80 -16.04 -7.46 29.76
CA PRO A 80 -16.20 -6.58 30.92
C PRO A 80 -16.15 -5.12 30.46
N LYS A 81 -16.71 -4.17 31.24
CA LYS A 81 -16.86 -2.73 30.97
C LYS A 81 -15.52 -2.00 30.73
N THR A 82 -14.74 -2.45 29.77
CA THR A 82 -13.63 -1.73 29.19
C THR A 82 -14.26 -0.56 28.44
N PRO A 83 -13.87 0.68 28.72
CA PRO A 83 -14.45 1.82 28.04
C PRO A 83 -14.26 1.64 26.53
N ILE A 84 -15.37 1.56 25.80
CA ILE A 84 -15.44 1.34 24.34
C ILE A 84 -14.50 2.29 23.58
N ILE A 85 -14.29 3.48 24.15
CA ILE A 85 -13.35 4.51 23.66
C ILE A 85 -11.90 3.99 23.63
N ILE A 86 -11.40 3.33 24.68
CA ILE A 86 -10.03 2.82 24.72
C ILE A 86 -9.85 1.68 23.72
N LEU A 87 -10.82 0.78 23.62
CA LEU A 87 -10.81 -0.32 22.64
C LEU A 87 -10.81 0.22 21.20
N GLY A 88 -11.61 1.27 20.95
CA GLY A 88 -11.66 1.96 19.66
C GLY A 88 -10.34 2.65 19.31
N ILE A 89 -9.67 3.29 20.26
CA ILE A 89 -8.36 3.93 20.05
C ILE A 89 -7.29 2.89 19.73
N ILE A 90 -7.21 1.79 20.49
CA ILE A 90 -6.24 0.71 20.25
C ILE A 90 -6.51 0.06 18.89
N GLY A 91 -7.78 -0.22 18.57
CA GLY A 91 -8.18 -0.77 17.27
C GLY A 91 -7.81 0.14 16.11
N ALA A 92 -8.05 1.45 16.23
CA ALA A 92 -7.68 2.44 15.22
C ALA A 92 -6.15 2.52 15.05
N LEU A 93 -5.38 2.47 16.12
CA LEU A 93 -3.91 2.45 16.08
C LEU A 93 -3.40 1.22 15.33
N VAL A 94 -3.87 0.03 15.70
CA VAL A 94 -3.47 -1.23 15.04
C VAL A 94 -3.87 -1.23 13.57
N PHE A 95 -5.06 -0.71 13.26
CA PHE A 95 -5.54 -0.57 11.89
C PHE A 95 -4.64 0.35 11.07
N VAL A 96 -4.39 1.58 11.55
CA VAL A 96 -3.54 2.55 10.85
C VAL A 96 -2.12 2.03 10.68
N SER A 97 -1.54 1.41 11.72
CA SER A 97 -0.21 0.80 11.64
C SER A 97 -0.18 -0.33 10.61
N SER A 98 -1.19 -1.22 10.62
CA SER A 98 -1.26 -2.33 9.65
C SER A 98 -1.40 -1.82 8.22
N VAL A 99 -2.29 -0.86 7.98
CA VAL A 99 -2.46 -0.21 6.66
C VAL A 99 -1.15 0.44 6.23
N ALA A 100 -0.48 1.19 7.11
CA ALA A 100 0.78 1.86 6.79
C ALA A 100 1.90 0.87 6.46
N THR A 101 2.12 -0.15 7.30
CA THR A 101 3.18 -1.15 7.08
C THR A 101 2.94 -1.95 5.80
N THR A 102 1.70 -2.39 5.57
CA THR A 102 1.37 -3.18 4.37
C THR A 102 1.38 -2.34 3.09
N SER A 103 0.94 -1.07 3.16
CA SER A 103 1.05 -0.12 2.04
C SER A 103 2.50 0.20 1.70
N LEU A 104 3.35 0.42 2.71
CA LEU A 104 4.80 0.64 2.51
C LEU A 104 5.47 -0.58 1.88
N TYR A 105 5.10 -1.78 2.31
CA TYR A 105 5.60 -3.02 1.72
C TYR A 105 5.17 -3.17 0.26
N LEU A 106 3.89 -2.96 -0.05
CA LEU A 106 3.38 -3.00 -1.43
C LEU A 106 4.05 -1.94 -2.31
N TRP A 107 4.20 -0.72 -1.79
CA TRP A 107 4.88 0.36 -2.48
C TRP A 107 6.35 0.03 -2.76
N PHE A 108 7.08 -0.53 -1.79
CA PHE A 108 8.47 -0.96 -1.97
C PHE A 108 8.57 -2.06 -3.03
N PHE A 109 7.67 -3.04 -3.00
CA PHE A 109 7.62 -4.14 -3.96
C PHE A 109 7.35 -3.63 -5.38
N MET A 110 6.34 -2.79 -5.56
CA MET A 110 6.03 -2.17 -6.86
C MET A 110 7.15 -1.27 -7.34
N SER A 111 7.77 -0.50 -6.45
CA SER A 111 8.94 0.34 -6.78
C SER A 111 10.11 -0.49 -7.30
N LYS A 112 10.44 -1.61 -6.66
CA LYS A 112 11.48 -2.53 -7.14
C LYS A 112 11.18 -3.08 -8.54
N ILE A 113 9.93 -3.45 -8.81
CA ILE A 113 9.50 -3.94 -10.14
C ILE A 113 9.69 -2.84 -11.20
N ILE A 114 9.25 -1.62 -10.90
CA ILE A 114 9.38 -0.46 -11.79
C ILE A 114 10.85 -0.18 -12.10
N PHE A 115 11.70 -0.14 -11.08
CA PHE A 115 13.13 0.12 -11.25
C PHE A 115 13.79 -0.94 -12.13
N LYS A 116 13.49 -2.24 -11.90
CA LYS A 116 14.01 -3.35 -12.72
C LYS A 116 13.51 -3.26 -14.17
N ARG A 117 12.22 -2.97 -14.40
CA ARG A 117 11.68 -2.77 -15.75
C ARG A 117 12.29 -1.59 -16.48
N LEU A 118 12.48 -0.45 -15.80
CA LEU A 118 13.11 0.74 -16.38
C LEU A 118 14.60 0.53 -16.69
N ASP A 119 15.29 -0.33 -15.93
CA ASP A 119 16.67 -0.75 -16.20
C ASP A 119 16.78 -1.90 -17.22
N ASN A 120 15.68 -2.34 -17.84
CA ASN A 120 15.60 -3.53 -18.71
C ASN A 120 16.20 -4.80 -18.07
N LYS A 121 16.14 -4.92 -16.74
CA LYS A 121 16.60 -6.11 -16.00
C LYS A 121 15.44 -7.06 -15.73
N PRO A 122 15.68 -8.38 -15.72
CA PRO A 122 14.64 -9.35 -15.42
C PRO A 122 14.10 -9.14 -14.01
N VAL A 123 12.77 -9.13 -13.89
CA VAL A 123 12.07 -8.96 -12.60
C VAL A 123 12.15 -10.25 -11.75
N SER A 124 12.36 -11.41 -12.40
CA SER A 124 12.51 -12.73 -11.76
C SER A 124 13.61 -12.75 -10.70
N GLU A 125 14.74 -12.09 -10.96
CA GLU A 125 15.87 -12.03 -10.02
C GLU A 125 15.52 -11.40 -8.66
N PHE A 126 14.53 -10.49 -8.64
CA PHE A 126 14.00 -9.93 -7.40
C PHE A 126 12.87 -10.81 -6.83
N LEU A 127 11.95 -11.27 -7.69
CA LEU A 127 10.80 -12.07 -7.28
C LEU A 127 11.20 -13.39 -6.63
N ASP A 128 12.22 -14.07 -7.16
CA ASP A 128 12.69 -15.36 -6.62
C ASP A 128 13.40 -15.22 -5.27
N ASN A 129 13.87 -14.02 -4.92
CA ASN A 129 14.51 -13.71 -3.64
C ASN A 129 13.55 -13.16 -2.58
N ASP A 130 12.33 -12.74 -2.97
CA ASP A 130 11.36 -12.21 -2.03
C ASP A 130 10.60 -13.34 -1.30
N LYS A 131 10.65 -13.33 0.04
CA LYS A 131 10.05 -14.38 0.88
C LYS A 131 8.53 -14.45 0.74
N VAL A 132 7.85 -13.31 0.57
CA VAL A 132 6.39 -13.24 0.45
C VAL A 132 5.99 -13.72 -0.94
N PHE A 133 6.70 -13.29 -1.98
CA PHE A 133 6.46 -13.80 -3.33
C PHE A 133 6.69 -15.31 -3.42
N LYS A 134 7.75 -15.84 -2.79
CA LYS A 134 8.02 -17.29 -2.76
C LYS A 134 6.87 -18.08 -2.15
N PHE A 135 6.27 -17.57 -1.07
CA PHE A 135 5.08 -18.18 -0.47
C PHE A 135 3.85 -18.07 -1.38
N LEU A 136 3.62 -16.91 -1.99
CA LEU A 136 2.47 -16.67 -2.87
C LEU A 136 2.61 -17.34 -4.25
N ARG A 137 3.82 -17.68 -4.68
CA ARG A 137 4.12 -18.27 -5.99
C ARG A 137 3.33 -19.55 -6.24
N GLU A 138 3.24 -20.42 -5.24
CA GLU A 138 2.47 -21.67 -5.35
C GLU A 138 0.98 -21.39 -5.62
N TYR A 139 0.42 -20.38 -4.95
CA TYR A 139 -0.97 -19.96 -5.16
C TYR A 139 -1.17 -19.29 -6.51
N PHE A 140 -0.24 -18.44 -6.96
CA PHE A 140 -0.32 -17.77 -8.26
C PHE A 140 -0.21 -18.76 -9.44
N ILE A 141 0.63 -19.79 -9.33
CA ILE A 141 0.72 -20.86 -10.33
C ILE A 141 -0.60 -21.63 -10.37
N LYS A 142 -1.16 -21.99 -9.22
CA LYS A 142 -2.43 -22.73 -9.12
C LYS A 142 -3.62 -21.94 -9.68
N LEU A 143 -3.60 -20.62 -9.57
CA LEU A 143 -4.60 -19.70 -10.12
C LEU A 143 -4.34 -19.30 -11.58
N LYS A 144 -3.29 -19.82 -12.24
CA LYS A 144 -2.84 -19.43 -13.59
C LYS A 144 -2.52 -17.93 -13.74
N LEU A 145 -2.21 -17.24 -12.64
CA LEU A 145 -1.84 -15.82 -12.61
C LEU A 145 -0.34 -15.60 -12.87
N TYR A 146 0.45 -16.67 -12.85
CA TYR A 146 1.88 -16.64 -13.11
C TYR A 146 2.30 -17.92 -13.86
N ASN A 147 3.00 -17.75 -14.99
CA ASN A 147 3.51 -18.86 -15.78
C ASN A 147 5.05 -18.82 -15.74
N PRO A 148 5.73 -19.78 -15.10
CA PRO A 148 7.19 -19.75 -14.92
C PRO A 148 8.00 -20.02 -16.21
N GLY A 149 7.36 -20.10 -17.38
CA GLY A 149 7.97 -20.50 -18.66
C GLY A 149 8.25 -19.39 -19.67
N TYR A 150 8.16 -18.11 -19.28
CA TYR A 150 8.49 -16.95 -20.13
C TYR A 150 9.45 -15.99 -19.42
#